data_AF-F0F0P3-F1
#
_entry.id   AF-F0F0P3-F1
#
_cell.length_a   1.000
_cell.length_b   1.000
_cell.length_c   1.000
_cell.angle_alpha   90.00
_cell.angle_beta   90.00
_cell.angle_gamma   90.00
#
_symmetry.space_group_name_H-M   'P 1'
#
loop_
_entity.id
_entity.type
_entity.pdbx_description
1 polymer ?
#
loop_
_entity_poly.entity_id
_entity_poly.type
_entity_poly.pdbx_seq_one_letter_code
_entity_poly.pdbx_strand_id
1 'polypeptide(L)'
;MNALIRTAAATVLLFGALAANAKPTSTPTPQQRQAAQKLAGISVRILDLGQLFRYNGSEDSRYKPFQAIMTAEEFRCFTTKMGTSQGFRAYKMDEALDYVQHRSPQDLQRDFALLTPQTVQALSRLMSAWEDGIAHNNNDRYIQEMDRLQQNPRLFNAVSRFMESAQHHDLRQLLLSFAFDTAPEEDGARSIERYRLWSLRECHISAEELRAGFHGRSGK
;
A
#
# COMPACT_ATOMS: atom_id res chain seq x y z
N MET A 1 46.19 4.61 -1.85
CA MET A 1 45.17 3.63 -1.41
C MET A 1 43.87 4.37 -1.12
N ASN A 2 42.95 4.47 -2.08
CA ASN A 2 41.59 4.99 -1.86
C ASN A 2 40.68 4.70 -3.07
N ALA A 3 40.61 3.43 -3.49
CA ALA A 3 39.77 3.01 -4.62
C ALA A 3 38.98 1.70 -4.35
N LEU A 4 39.03 1.15 -3.14
CA LEU A 4 38.50 -0.20 -2.86
C LEU A 4 37.26 -0.25 -1.96
N ILE A 5 36.75 0.88 -1.45
CA ILE A 5 35.55 0.92 -0.58
C ILE A 5 34.29 1.41 -1.33
N ARG A 6 34.43 2.00 -2.52
CA ARG A 6 33.28 2.51 -3.29
C ARG A 6 32.59 1.48 -4.20
N THR A 7 33.16 0.29 -4.38
CA THR A 7 32.61 -0.73 -5.30
C THR A 7 31.76 -1.79 -4.61
N ALA A 8 31.71 -1.84 -3.27
CA ALA A 8 30.92 -2.83 -2.54
C ALA A 8 29.50 -2.35 -2.18
N ALA A 9 29.26 -1.03 -2.13
CA ALA A 9 27.93 -0.47 -1.83
C ALA A 9 26.95 -0.58 -3.01
N ALA A 10 27.46 -0.61 -4.25
CA ALA A 10 26.62 -0.76 -5.44
C ALA A 10 26.10 -2.20 -5.62
N THR A 11 26.83 -3.21 -5.17
CA THR A 11 26.43 -4.61 -5.37
C THR A 11 25.33 -5.06 -4.41
N VAL A 12 25.30 -4.56 -3.17
CA VAL A 12 24.25 -4.91 -2.19
C VAL A 12 22.89 -4.29 -2.58
N LEU A 13 22.89 -3.09 -3.17
CA LEU A 13 21.69 -2.43 -3.69
C LEU A 13 21.10 -3.12 -4.93
N LEU A 14 21.92 -3.81 -5.73
CA LEU A 14 21.46 -4.56 -6.90
C LEU A 14 20.84 -5.91 -6.56
N PHE A 15 21.26 -6.58 -5.48
CA PHE A 15 20.64 -7.85 -5.08
C PHE A 15 19.31 -7.70 -4.35
N GLY A 16 19.08 -6.60 -3.63
CA GLY A 16 17.79 -6.31 -2.98
C GLY A 16 16.66 -6.05 -4.00
N ALA A 17 16.98 -5.41 -5.13
CA ALA A 17 16.00 -5.09 -6.18
C ALA A 17 15.68 -6.28 -7.11
N LEU A 18 16.61 -7.23 -7.26
CA LEU A 18 16.39 -8.44 -8.07
C LEU A 18 15.68 -9.57 -7.30
N ALA A 19 15.85 -9.64 -5.97
CA ALA A 19 15.14 -10.60 -5.13
C ALA A 19 13.66 -10.24 -4.89
N ALA A 20 13.30 -8.95 -4.97
CA ALA A 20 11.91 -8.48 -4.83
C ALA A 20 11.00 -8.82 -6.04
N ASN A 21 11.55 -9.44 -7.09
CA ASN A 21 10.84 -9.76 -8.33
C ASN A 21 10.74 -11.27 -8.61
N ALA A 22 11.17 -12.13 -7.70
CA ALA A 22 10.92 -13.56 -7.83
C ALA A 22 9.46 -13.82 -7.44
N LYS A 23 8.60 -14.04 -8.45
CA LYS A 23 7.27 -14.64 -8.25
C LYS A 23 7.47 -15.88 -7.35
N PRO A 24 6.71 -16.03 -6.25
CA PRO A 24 7.01 -17.03 -5.24
C PRO A 24 7.17 -18.42 -5.87
N THR A 25 8.21 -19.12 -5.45
CA THR A 25 8.75 -20.34 -6.10
C THR A 25 7.78 -21.53 -6.06
N SER A 26 6.65 -21.40 -5.37
CA SER A 26 5.58 -22.38 -5.33
C SER A 26 4.24 -21.74 -5.68
N THR A 27 3.46 -22.42 -6.53
CA THR A 27 2.08 -22.04 -6.82
C THR A 27 1.27 -22.03 -5.52
N PRO A 28 0.61 -20.92 -5.15
CA PRO A 28 -0.10 -20.83 -3.88
C PRO A 28 -1.23 -21.86 -3.81
N THR A 29 -1.35 -22.50 -2.65
CA THR A 29 -2.43 -23.47 -2.39
C THR A 29 -3.80 -22.79 -2.46
N PRO A 30 -4.90 -23.54 -2.66
CA PRO A 30 -6.25 -22.98 -2.61
C PRO A 30 -6.54 -22.23 -1.30
N GLN A 31 -6.05 -22.73 -0.17
CA GLN A 31 -6.20 -22.12 1.15
C GLN A 31 -5.44 -20.78 1.24
N GLN A 32 -4.21 -20.73 0.76
CA GLN A 32 -3.44 -19.48 0.68
C GLN A 32 -4.14 -18.44 -0.22
N ARG A 33 -4.66 -18.85 -1.38
CA ARG A 33 -5.44 -17.95 -2.25
C ARG A 33 -6.67 -17.40 -1.56
N GLN A 34 -7.43 -18.22 -0.84
CA GLN A 34 -8.60 -17.76 -0.08
C GLN A 34 -8.21 -16.79 1.04
N ALA A 35 -7.13 -17.08 1.78
CA ALA A 35 -6.62 -16.19 2.82
C ALA A 35 -6.17 -14.84 2.24
N ALA A 36 -5.44 -14.84 1.12
CA ALA A 36 -5.01 -13.63 0.43
C ALA A 36 -6.21 -12.81 -0.07
N GLN A 37 -7.21 -13.46 -0.68
CA GLN A 37 -8.45 -12.80 -1.11
C GLN A 37 -9.18 -12.13 0.05
N LYS A 38 -9.21 -12.78 1.22
CA LYS A 38 -9.81 -12.23 2.44
C LYS A 38 -9.02 -11.02 2.94
N LEU A 39 -7.69 -11.10 3.01
CA LEU A 39 -6.82 -9.99 3.45
C LEU A 39 -6.89 -8.79 2.49
N ALA A 40 -6.89 -9.03 1.17
CA ALA A 40 -7.06 -7.98 0.18
C ALA A 40 -8.44 -7.31 0.30
N GLY A 41 -9.50 -8.09 0.51
CA GLY A 41 -10.84 -7.57 0.77
C GLY A 41 -10.93 -6.75 2.07
N ILE A 42 -10.24 -7.18 3.13
CA ILE A 42 -10.16 -6.42 4.39
C ILE A 42 -9.39 -5.11 4.18
N SER A 43 -8.27 -5.15 3.45
CA SER A 43 -7.47 -3.95 3.14
C SER A 43 -8.33 -2.87 2.48
N VAL A 44 -9.07 -3.22 1.41
CA VAL A 44 -9.95 -2.28 0.69
C VAL A 44 -11.08 -1.75 1.59
N ARG A 45 -11.61 -2.57 2.50
CA ARG A 45 -12.65 -2.13 3.45
C ARG A 45 -12.11 -1.18 4.51
N ILE A 46 -10.85 -1.32 4.89
CA ILE A 46 -10.20 -0.45 5.86
C ILE A 46 -9.86 0.89 5.20
N LEU A 47 -9.23 0.86 4.02
CA LEU A 47 -8.78 2.04 3.30
C LEU A 47 -8.75 1.72 1.81
N ASP A 48 -9.47 2.46 0.98
CA ASP A 48 -9.47 2.26 -0.47
C ASP A 48 -8.75 3.41 -1.19
N LEU A 49 -7.43 3.28 -1.31
CA LEU A 49 -6.62 4.29 -1.98
C LEU A 49 -7.00 4.50 -3.44
N GLY A 50 -7.57 3.49 -4.09
CA GLY A 50 -8.05 3.64 -5.46
C GLY A 50 -9.02 4.83 -5.58
N GLN A 51 -9.83 5.06 -4.56
CA GLN A 51 -10.76 6.20 -4.50
C GLN A 51 -10.04 7.54 -4.31
N LEU A 52 -9.03 7.60 -3.43
CA LEU A 52 -8.24 8.82 -3.19
C LEU A 52 -7.49 9.29 -4.44
N PHE A 53 -7.00 8.34 -5.22
CA PHE A 53 -6.27 8.60 -6.44
C PHE A 53 -7.14 8.50 -7.68
N ARG A 54 -8.46 8.53 -7.54
CA ARG A 54 -9.36 8.60 -8.69
C ARG A 54 -8.94 9.73 -9.62
N TYR A 55 -8.74 9.37 -10.87
CA TYR A 55 -8.52 10.33 -11.95
C TYR A 55 -9.86 10.95 -12.33
N ASN A 56 -10.00 12.26 -12.14
CA ASN A 56 -11.25 13.00 -12.39
C ASN A 56 -11.29 13.68 -13.77
N GLY A 57 -10.36 13.33 -14.67
CA GLY A 57 -10.26 13.91 -16.02
C GLY A 57 -9.04 14.82 -16.20
N SER A 58 -8.90 15.37 -17.40
CA SER A 58 -7.68 16.05 -17.88
C SER A 58 -7.23 17.27 -17.07
N GLU A 59 -8.11 17.80 -16.21
CA GLU A 59 -7.78 18.92 -15.34
C GLU A 59 -7.03 18.49 -14.06
N ASP A 60 -7.03 17.19 -13.72
CA ASP A 60 -6.32 16.66 -12.55
C ASP A 60 -4.80 16.82 -12.71
N SER A 61 -4.26 17.83 -12.04
CA SER A 61 -2.85 18.21 -12.12
C SER A 61 -1.89 17.13 -11.65
N ARG A 62 -2.35 16.18 -10.81
CA ARG A 62 -1.54 15.04 -10.33
C ARG A 62 -1.18 14.09 -11.46
N TYR A 63 -2.01 14.02 -12.50
CA TYR A 63 -1.86 13.08 -13.61
C TYR A 63 -1.28 13.70 -14.89
N LYS A 64 -1.28 15.04 -15.02
CA LYS A 64 -0.67 15.76 -16.15
C LYS A 64 0.76 15.33 -16.49
N PRO A 65 1.67 15.12 -15.51
CA PRO A 65 3.03 14.70 -15.81
C PRO A 65 3.06 13.35 -16.54
N PHE A 66 2.20 12.40 -16.13
CA PHE A 66 2.09 11.08 -16.75
C PHE A 66 1.40 11.15 -18.13
N GLN A 67 0.34 11.95 -18.26
CA GLN A 67 -0.36 12.16 -19.53
C GLN A 67 0.55 12.74 -20.62
N ALA A 68 1.56 13.53 -20.23
CA ALA A 68 2.49 14.14 -21.17
C ALA A 68 3.52 13.17 -21.76
N ILE A 69 3.72 12.00 -21.14
CA ILE A 69 4.80 11.05 -21.47
C ILE A 69 4.31 9.64 -21.79
N MET A 70 3.11 9.27 -21.35
CA MET A 70 2.47 7.99 -21.68
C MET A 70 1.64 8.10 -22.95
N THR A 71 1.51 6.99 -23.68
CA THR A 71 0.46 6.83 -24.68
C THR A 71 -0.94 6.86 -24.04
N ALA A 72 -1.98 7.10 -24.84
CA ALA A 72 -3.35 7.10 -24.34
C ALA A 72 -3.77 5.75 -23.72
N GLU A 73 -3.25 4.63 -24.22
CA GLU A 73 -3.53 3.29 -23.70
C GLU A 73 -2.85 3.05 -22.35
N GLU A 74 -1.55 3.33 -22.26
CA GLU A 74 -0.77 3.25 -21.03
C GLU A 74 -1.36 4.13 -19.94
N PHE A 75 -1.70 5.38 -20.27
CA PHE A 75 -2.30 6.32 -19.34
C PHE A 75 -3.64 5.80 -18.82
N ARG A 76 -4.51 5.32 -19.71
CA ARG A 76 -5.81 4.73 -19.33
C ARG A 76 -5.62 3.52 -18.41
N CYS A 77 -4.68 2.62 -18.72
CA CYS A 77 -4.35 1.48 -17.87
C CYS A 77 -3.90 1.96 -16.48
N PHE A 78 -2.92 2.87 -16.44
CA PHE A 78 -2.33 3.38 -15.21
C PHE A 78 -3.38 4.05 -14.32
N THR A 79 -4.19 4.95 -14.86
CA THR A 79 -5.26 5.62 -14.10
C THR A 79 -6.34 4.65 -13.63
N THR A 80 -6.57 3.55 -14.36
CA THR A 80 -7.53 2.51 -13.94
C THR A 80 -6.97 1.70 -12.78
N LYS A 81 -5.70 1.27 -12.87
CA LYS A 81 -5.01 0.50 -11.82
C LYS A 81 -4.84 1.32 -10.54
N MET A 82 -4.59 2.61 -10.69
CA MET A 82 -4.31 3.53 -9.59
C MET A 82 -5.57 4.18 -8.98
N GLY A 83 -6.59 4.44 -9.81
CA GLY A 83 -7.74 5.27 -9.45
C GLY A 83 -9.06 4.52 -9.25
N THR A 84 -9.02 3.20 -9.11
CA THR A 84 -10.23 2.38 -8.89
C THR A 84 -10.06 1.39 -7.74
N SER A 85 -11.17 1.09 -7.06
CA SER A 85 -11.23 0.05 -6.01
C SER A 85 -10.77 -1.31 -6.54
N GLN A 86 -11.07 -1.62 -7.80
CA GLN A 86 -10.65 -2.88 -8.41
C GLN A 86 -9.14 -2.92 -8.64
N GLY A 87 -8.56 -1.81 -9.09
CA GLY A 87 -7.12 -1.65 -9.24
C GLY A 87 -6.40 -1.78 -7.90
N PHE A 88 -6.88 -1.07 -6.87
CA PHE A 88 -6.31 -1.16 -5.53
C PHE A 88 -6.47 -2.56 -4.92
N ARG A 89 -7.62 -3.21 -5.11
CA ARG A 89 -7.84 -4.60 -4.68
C ARG A 89 -6.86 -5.57 -5.33
N ALA A 90 -6.54 -5.38 -6.61
CA ALA A 90 -5.57 -6.21 -7.32
C ALA A 90 -4.15 -6.02 -6.75
N TYR A 91 -3.74 -4.77 -6.47
CA TYR A 91 -2.48 -4.49 -5.75
C TYR A 91 -2.44 -5.19 -4.39
N LYS A 92 -3.49 -5.04 -3.58
CA LYS A 92 -3.58 -5.70 -2.26
C LYS A 92 -3.63 -7.22 -2.35
N MET A 93 -4.11 -7.79 -3.46
CA MET A 93 -4.10 -9.23 -3.69
C MET A 93 -2.67 -9.75 -3.88
N ASP A 94 -1.83 -9.03 -4.63
CA ASP A 94 -0.43 -9.42 -4.83
C ASP A 94 0.35 -9.35 -3.50
N GLU A 95 0.21 -8.25 -2.76
CA GLU A 95 0.81 -8.10 -1.43
C GLU A 95 0.31 -9.16 -0.44
N ALA A 96 -0.99 -9.48 -0.48
CA ALA A 96 -1.56 -10.48 0.40
C ALA A 96 -1.12 -11.90 0.03
N LEU A 97 -0.87 -12.19 -1.25
CA LEU A 97 -0.34 -13.47 -1.69
C LEU A 97 1.08 -13.69 -1.18
N ASP A 98 1.95 -12.71 -1.35
CA ASP A 98 3.30 -12.75 -0.82
C ASP A 98 3.28 -12.98 0.70
N TYR A 99 2.45 -12.21 1.40
CA TYR A 99 2.28 -12.33 2.85
C TYR A 99 1.85 -13.73 3.31
N VAL A 100 0.84 -14.35 2.68
CA VAL A 100 0.34 -15.68 3.11
C VAL A 100 1.29 -16.81 2.73
N GLN A 101 2.14 -16.62 1.72
CA GLN A 101 3.11 -17.63 1.29
C GLN A 101 4.30 -17.71 2.25
N HIS A 102 4.62 -16.61 2.93
CA HIS A 102 5.70 -16.54 3.92
C HIS A 102 5.24 -16.76 5.37
N ARG A 103 3.97 -17.13 5.58
CA ARG A 103 3.38 -17.26 6.92
C ARG A 103 3.01 -18.70 7.27
N SER A 104 3.22 -19.09 8.53
CA SER A 104 2.71 -20.36 9.02
C SER A 104 1.17 -20.34 9.12
N PRO A 105 0.47 -21.48 8.98
CA PRO A 105 -0.98 -21.54 9.18
C PRO A 105 -1.43 -21.06 10.56
N GLN A 106 -0.62 -21.28 11.60
CA GLN A 106 -0.92 -20.86 12.97
C GLN A 106 -0.84 -19.33 13.12
N ASP A 107 0.16 -18.71 12.50
CA ASP A 107 0.31 -17.26 12.52
C ASP A 107 -0.80 -16.57 11.71
N LEU A 108 -1.20 -17.15 10.56
CA LEU A 108 -2.37 -16.66 9.82
C LEU A 108 -3.65 -16.73 10.65
N GLN A 109 -3.86 -17.81 11.42
CA GLN A 109 -5.02 -17.92 12.30
C GLN A 109 -5.01 -16.84 13.40
N ARG A 110 -3.86 -16.62 14.04
CA ARG A 110 -3.70 -15.56 15.06
C ARG A 110 -4.01 -14.18 14.48
N ASP A 111 -3.54 -13.92 13.27
CA ASP A 111 -3.75 -12.66 12.61
C ASP A 111 -5.21 -12.45 12.19
N PHE A 112 -5.86 -13.48 11.66
CA PHE A 112 -7.30 -13.40 11.37
C PHE A 112 -8.16 -13.23 12.63
N ALA A 113 -7.70 -13.69 13.80
CA ALA A 113 -8.42 -13.51 15.06
C ALA A 113 -8.49 -12.02 15.48
N LEU A 114 -7.53 -11.19 15.04
CA LEU A 114 -7.56 -9.74 15.27
C LEU A 114 -8.54 -9.03 14.35
N LEU A 115 -8.71 -9.54 13.13
CA LEU A 115 -9.50 -8.94 12.06
C LEU A 115 -10.99 -9.33 12.14
N THR A 116 -11.57 -9.16 13.33
CA THR A 116 -13.02 -9.32 13.51
C THR A 116 -13.78 -8.24 12.72
N PRO A 117 -15.07 -8.45 12.37
CA PRO A 117 -15.87 -7.43 11.71
C PRO A 117 -15.87 -6.09 12.45
N GLN A 118 -15.89 -6.11 13.78
CA GLN A 118 -15.87 -4.92 14.64
C GLN A 118 -14.51 -4.22 14.58
N THR A 119 -13.40 -4.96 14.65
CA THR A 119 -12.05 -4.38 14.51
C THR A 119 -11.88 -3.74 13.14
N VAL A 120 -12.26 -4.45 12.06
CA VAL A 120 -12.17 -3.94 10.69
C VAL A 120 -13.01 -2.68 10.51
N GLN A 121 -14.23 -2.65 11.07
CA GLN A 121 -15.08 -1.47 11.02
C GLN A 121 -14.49 -0.29 11.80
N ALA A 122 -13.92 -0.53 12.98
CA ALA A 122 -13.26 0.52 13.76
C ALA A 122 -12.05 1.10 13.02
N LEU A 123 -11.19 0.25 12.47
CA LEU A 123 -10.06 0.67 11.64
C LEU A 123 -10.54 1.46 10.41
N SER A 124 -11.58 1.01 9.72
CA SER A 124 -12.17 1.72 8.59
C SER A 124 -12.65 3.13 8.95
N ARG A 125 -13.32 3.30 10.09
CA ARG A 125 -13.76 4.64 10.55
C ARG A 125 -12.58 5.55 10.90
N LEU A 126 -11.57 5.02 11.58
CA LEU A 126 -10.34 5.76 11.90
C LEU A 126 -9.61 6.20 10.63
N MET A 127 -9.55 5.34 9.62
CA MET A 127 -8.92 5.64 8.33
C MET A 127 -9.68 6.67 7.53
N SER A 128 -11.00 6.53 7.44
CA SER A 128 -11.83 7.55 6.79
C SER A 128 -11.72 8.91 7.51
N ALA A 129 -11.66 8.94 8.84
CA ALA A 129 -11.52 10.17 9.59
C ALA A 129 -10.12 10.80 9.44
N TRP A 130 -9.08 9.97 9.30
CA TRP A 130 -7.71 10.42 9.03
C TRP A 130 -7.59 11.01 7.61
N GLU A 131 -8.14 10.35 6.59
CA GLU A 131 -8.19 10.88 5.21
C GLU A 131 -8.90 12.24 5.17
N ASP A 132 -10.03 12.36 5.85
CA ASP A 132 -10.81 13.58 5.97
C ASP A 132 -9.99 14.71 6.62
N GLY A 133 -9.18 14.37 7.63
CA GLY A 133 -8.33 15.33 8.30
C GLY A 133 -7.15 15.82 7.48
N ILE A 134 -6.57 14.97 6.61
CA ILE A 134 -5.57 15.40 5.63
C ILE A 134 -6.21 16.33 4.60
N ALA A 135 -7.38 15.98 4.08
CA ALA A 135 -8.05 16.75 3.04
C ALA A 135 -8.47 18.16 3.51
N HIS A 136 -8.89 18.28 4.77
CA HIS A 136 -9.41 19.52 5.33
C HIS A 136 -8.47 20.20 6.34
N ASN A 137 -7.26 19.65 6.53
CA ASN A 137 -6.30 20.08 7.56
C ASN A 137 -6.93 20.21 8.96
N ASN A 138 -7.80 19.25 9.33
CA ASN A 138 -8.53 19.23 10.60
C ASN A 138 -8.71 17.80 11.13
N ASN A 139 -8.21 17.51 12.34
CA ASN A 139 -8.26 16.18 12.95
C ASN A 139 -9.46 15.93 13.87
N ASP A 140 -10.43 16.85 14.00
CA ASP A 140 -11.57 16.73 14.92
C ASP A 140 -12.33 15.40 14.77
N ARG A 141 -12.58 14.99 13.53
CA ARG A 141 -13.30 13.74 13.25
C ARG A 141 -12.52 12.51 13.70
N TYR A 142 -11.20 12.54 13.55
CA TYR A 142 -10.34 11.46 14.01
C TYR A 142 -10.37 11.36 15.54
N ILE A 143 -10.30 12.50 16.23
CA ILE A 143 -10.42 12.57 17.69
C ILE A 143 -11.77 11.99 18.13
N GLN A 144 -12.87 12.38 17.50
CA GLN A 144 -14.21 11.86 17.81
C GLN A 144 -14.32 10.34 17.60
N GLU A 145 -13.74 9.79 16.53
CA GLU A 145 -13.73 8.33 16.32
C GLU A 145 -12.86 7.59 17.35
N MET A 146 -11.74 8.20 17.78
CA MET A 146 -10.93 7.67 18.89
C MET A 146 -11.69 7.69 20.21
N ASP A 147 -12.39 8.78 20.54
CA ASP A 147 -13.21 8.87 21.76
C ASP A 147 -14.33 7.81 21.77
N ARG A 148 -15.01 7.62 20.62
CA ARG A 148 -16.02 6.56 20.45
C ARG A 148 -15.42 5.17 20.63
N LEU A 149 -14.20 4.94 20.13
CA LEU A 149 -13.51 3.67 20.30
C LEU A 149 -13.18 3.40 21.77
N GLN A 150 -12.71 4.42 22.50
CA GLN A 150 -12.39 4.33 23.93
C GLN A 150 -13.61 3.99 24.80
N GLN A 151 -14.83 4.39 24.40
CA GLN A 151 -16.08 4.01 25.09
C GLN A 151 -16.35 2.50 25.05
N ASN A 152 -15.65 1.72 24.21
CA ASN A 152 -15.70 0.26 24.20
C ASN A 152 -14.31 -0.33 24.49
N PRO A 153 -13.95 -0.54 25.78
CA PRO A 153 -12.60 -0.96 26.17
C PRO A 153 -12.14 -2.28 25.52
N ARG A 154 -13.07 -3.22 25.27
CA ARG A 154 -12.73 -4.49 24.62
C ARG A 154 -12.30 -4.28 23.17
N LEU A 155 -13.03 -3.45 22.43
CA LEU A 155 -12.72 -3.13 21.04
C LEU A 155 -11.48 -2.24 20.94
N PHE A 156 -11.36 -1.23 21.82
CA PHE A 156 -10.17 -0.40 21.94
C PHE A 156 -8.92 -1.27 22.16
N ASN A 157 -8.93 -2.19 23.12
CA ASN A 157 -7.81 -3.09 23.38
C ASN A 157 -7.52 -4.06 22.20
N ALA A 158 -8.51 -4.41 21.38
CA ALA A 158 -8.28 -5.21 20.18
C ALA A 158 -7.60 -4.39 19.07
N VAL A 159 -8.07 -3.15 18.84
CA VAL A 159 -7.47 -2.21 17.89
C VAL A 159 -6.07 -1.81 18.34
N SER A 160 -5.87 -1.43 19.60
CA SER A 160 -4.56 -1.08 20.17
C SER A 160 -3.57 -2.26 20.07
N ARG A 161 -3.97 -3.48 20.43
CA ARG A 161 -3.11 -4.66 20.22
C ARG A 161 -2.73 -4.88 18.77
N PHE A 162 -3.67 -4.66 17.85
CA PHE A 162 -3.37 -4.72 16.43
C PHE A 162 -2.37 -3.61 16.04
N MET A 163 -2.59 -2.37 16.48
CA MET A 163 -1.79 -1.17 16.14
C MET A 163 -0.36 -1.17 16.72
N GLU A 164 -0.19 -1.64 17.95
CA GLU A 164 1.06 -1.46 18.73
C GLU A 164 1.93 -2.72 18.79
N SER A 165 1.35 -3.90 18.60
CA SER A 165 2.11 -5.15 18.74
C SER A 165 3.13 -5.32 17.61
N ALA A 166 4.39 -5.53 17.99
CA ALA A 166 5.46 -5.90 17.06
C ALA A 166 5.16 -7.22 16.33
N GLN A 167 4.44 -8.14 16.96
CA GLN A 167 4.05 -9.43 16.37
C GLN A 167 3.19 -9.28 15.11
N HIS A 168 2.38 -8.21 15.05
CA HIS A 168 1.45 -7.95 13.96
C HIS A 168 1.94 -6.82 13.04
N HIS A 169 3.23 -6.47 13.12
CA HIS A 169 3.84 -5.45 12.28
C HIS A 169 3.58 -5.72 10.81
N ASP A 170 3.89 -6.91 10.31
CA ASP A 170 3.74 -7.20 8.87
C ASP A 170 2.27 -7.23 8.43
N LEU A 171 1.36 -7.63 9.32
CA LEU A 171 -0.09 -7.54 9.05
C LEU A 171 -0.52 -6.09 8.93
N ARG A 172 -0.08 -5.23 9.86
CA ARG A 172 -0.34 -3.80 9.80
C ARG A 172 0.26 -3.18 8.56
N GLN A 173 1.48 -3.54 8.17
CA GLN A 173 2.07 -3.06 6.92
C GLN A 173 1.23 -3.49 5.73
N LEU A 174 0.77 -4.75 5.70
CA LEU A 174 -0.15 -5.21 4.67
C LEU A 174 -1.45 -4.39 4.66
N LEU A 175 -2.07 -4.10 5.80
CA LEU A 175 -3.41 -3.49 5.84
C LEU A 175 -3.42 -1.96 5.85
N LEU A 176 -2.38 -1.33 6.39
CA LEU A 176 -2.35 0.07 6.85
C LEU A 176 -1.05 0.82 6.51
N SER A 177 -0.19 0.29 5.63
CA SER A 177 1.12 0.87 5.25
C SER A 177 1.11 2.34 4.81
N PHE A 178 -0.05 2.99 4.69
CA PHE A 178 -0.21 4.36 4.23
C PHE A 178 -0.56 5.35 5.34
N ALA A 179 -1.04 4.88 6.50
CA ALA A 179 -1.72 5.73 7.46
C ALA A 179 -1.08 5.75 8.87
N PHE A 180 -0.25 4.76 9.20
CA PHE A 180 0.34 4.64 10.54
C PHE A 180 1.74 4.03 10.56
N ASP A 181 2.58 4.41 9.60
CA ASP A 181 4.00 4.22 9.84
C ASP A 181 4.43 5.15 10.99
N THR A 182 4.86 4.52 12.07
CA THR A 182 5.45 5.18 13.25
C THR A 182 6.94 5.45 13.06
N ALA A 183 7.47 5.11 11.88
CA ALA A 183 8.76 5.53 11.34
C ALA A 183 8.53 6.76 10.42
N PRO A 184 9.56 7.59 10.13
CA PRO A 184 9.38 8.95 9.61
C PRO A 184 8.58 8.98 8.29
N GLU A 185 8.07 10.16 7.92
CA GLU A 185 7.28 10.46 6.69
C GLU A 185 7.74 9.74 5.41
N GLU A 186 9.03 9.36 5.36
CA GLU A 186 9.65 8.51 4.36
C GLU A 186 8.94 7.16 4.11
N ASP A 187 8.34 6.52 5.12
CA ASP A 187 7.71 5.19 4.96
C ASP A 187 6.29 5.25 4.37
N GLY A 188 5.48 6.26 4.73
CA GLY A 188 4.18 6.48 4.11
C GLY A 188 4.29 6.87 2.62
N ALA A 189 5.26 7.73 2.29
CA ALA A 189 5.58 8.06 0.90
C ALA A 189 6.05 6.82 0.10
N ARG A 190 6.81 5.93 0.76
CA ARG A 190 7.29 4.67 0.17
C ARG A 190 6.15 3.73 -0.17
N SER A 191 5.09 3.68 0.65
CA SER A 191 3.93 2.83 0.39
C SER A 191 3.09 3.32 -0.79
N ILE A 192 2.84 4.63 -0.90
CA ILE A 192 2.18 5.24 -2.08
C ILE A 192 3.00 4.97 -3.34
N GLU A 193 4.32 5.11 -3.23
CA GLU A 193 5.23 4.84 -4.33
C GLU A 193 5.22 3.36 -4.73
N ARG A 194 5.15 2.40 -3.79
CA ARG A 194 4.99 0.97 -4.12
C ARG A 194 3.72 0.70 -4.93
N TYR A 195 2.58 1.29 -4.55
CA TYR A 195 1.34 1.14 -5.30
C TYR A 195 1.40 1.79 -6.68
N ARG A 196 2.03 2.97 -6.79
CA ARG A 196 2.29 3.63 -8.08
C ARG A 196 3.17 2.75 -8.98
N LEU A 197 4.31 2.29 -8.48
CA LEU A 197 5.25 1.44 -9.22
C LEU A 197 4.61 0.13 -9.65
N TRP A 198 3.81 -0.49 -8.77
CA TRP A 198 2.99 -1.65 -9.13
C TRP A 198 2.06 -1.33 -10.31
N SER A 199 1.34 -0.20 -10.25
CA SER A 199 0.41 0.20 -11.31
C SER A 199 1.12 0.44 -12.65
N LEU A 200 2.32 1.03 -12.62
CA LEU A 200 3.16 1.21 -13.80
C LEU A 200 3.59 -0.12 -14.41
N ARG A 201 4.10 -1.03 -13.57
CA ARG A 201 4.55 -2.36 -13.99
C ARG A 201 3.42 -3.18 -14.62
N GLU A 202 2.24 -3.18 -14.00
CA GLU A 202 1.06 -3.89 -14.52
C GLU A 202 0.53 -3.32 -15.84
N CYS A 203 0.92 -2.10 -16.19
CA CYS A 203 0.62 -1.45 -17.46
C CYS A 203 1.82 -1.51 -18.43
N HIS A 204 2.86 -2.27 -18.11
CA HIS A 204 4.08 -2.45 -18.91
C HIS A 204 4.86 -1.15 -19.14
N ILE A 205 4.79 -0.21 -18.20
CA ILE A 205 5.49 1.08 -18.25
C ILE A 205 6.70 1.00 -17.31
N SER A 206 7.92 1.21 -17.81
CA SER A 206 9.08 1.21 -16.93
C SER A 206 9.24 2.55 -16.19
N ALA A 207 9.66 2.47 -14.92
CA ALA A 207 9.95 3.68 -14.13
C ALA A 207 11.15 4.47 -14.69
N GLU A 208 12.07 3.81 -15.40
CA GLU A 208 13.23 4.42 -16.04
C GLU A 208 12.83 5.24 -17.28
N GLU A 209 11.94 4.71 -18.12
CA GLU A 209 11.37 5.45 -19.26
C GLU A 209 10.62 6.70 -18.80
N LEU A 210 9.88 6.61 -17.68
CA LEU A 210 9.21 7.78 -17.11
C LEU A 210 10.21 8.82 -16.60
N ARG A 211 11.27 8.41 -15.88
CA ARG A 211 12.33 9.35 -15.43
C ARG A 211 13.03 10.00 -16.62
N ALA A 212 13.34 9.25 -17.67
CA ALA A 212 13.95 9.79 -18.88
C ALA A 212 13.01 10.79 -19.59
N GLY A 213 11.71 10.49 -19.65
CA GLY A 213 10.68 11.39 -20.19
C GLY A 213 10.51 12.69 -19.38
N PHE A 214 10.62 12.62 -18.05
CA PHE A 214 10.60 13.80 -17.19
C PHE A 214 11.85 14.67 -17.34
N HIS A 215 13.04 14.08 -17.42
CA HIS A 215 14.30 14.81 -17.57
C HIS A 215 14.53 15.37 -18.98
N GLY A 216 14.09 14.68 -20.03
CA GLY A 216 14.21 15.15 -21.42
C GLY A 216 13.39 16.41 -21.75
N ARG A 217 12.45 16.78 -20.87
CA ARG A 217 11.59 17.97 -21.02
C ARG A 217 11.93 19.12 -20.07
N SER A 218 12.72 18.88 -19.01
CA SER A 218 13.19 19.95 -18.10
C SER A 218 14.36 20.76 -18.68
N GLY A 219 14.83 20.43 -19.89
CA GLY A 219 15.90 21.11 -20.61
C GLY A 219 15.47 21.81 -21.90
N LYS A 220 14.17 22.12 -22.06
CA LYS A 220 13.66 22.94 -23.17
C LYS A 220 12.86 24.13 -22.65
#